data_AF-A9WPY5-F1
#
_entry.id   AF-A9WPY5-F1
#
_cell.length_a   1.000
_cell.length_b   1.000
_cell.length_c   1.000
_cell.angle_alpha   90.00
_cell.angle_beta   90.00
_cell.angle_gamma   90.00
#
_symmetry.space_group_name_H-M   'P 1'
#
loop_
_entity.id
_entity.type
_entity.pdbx_description
1 polymer ?
#
loop_
_entity_poly.entity_id
_entity_poly.type
_entity_poly.pdbx_seq_one_letter_code
_entity_poly.pdbx_strand_id
1 'polypeptide(L)'
;MKRLAAKRAVVISRTTAIRLGLGGIGLMAIAVGILGLPTQLEFKQIVGLISWFAAALVLHDGILVPLSYLVGMGLRRFSYGLRPVCAAIIRAALLIGAVVTLICIPLLKAQQVARNESVLVDDYGLNLLLFWLALAVVTAASILILERRAKKVKQ
;
A
#
# COMPACT_ATOMS: atom_id res chain seq x y z
N MET A 1 -15.46 19.51 55.17
CA MET A 1 -14.53 18.91 54.19
C MET A 1 -15.30 18.09 53.14
N LYS A 2 -15.94 18.71 52.13
CA LYS A 2 -16.54 17.99 51.00
C LYS A 2 -15.79 18.37 49.72
N ARG A 3 -14.84 17.54 49.29
CA ARG A 3 -14.18 17.67 47.99
C ARG A 3 -15.20 17.30 46.91
N LEU A 4 -15.70 18.30 46.19
CA LEU A 4 -16.52 18.10 45.00
C LEU A 4 -15.66 17.45 43.92
N ALA A 5 -15.88 16.15 43.70
CA ALA A 5 -15.34 15.42 42.58
C ALA A 5 -16.03 15.92 41.30
N ALA A 6 -15.43 16.91 40.64
CA ALA A 6 -15.88 17.33 39.32
C ALA A 6 -15.64 16.18 38.33
N LYS A 7 -16.72 15.50 37.91
CA LYS A 7 -16.69 14.60 36.76
C LYS A 7 -16.33 15.44 35.54
N ARG A 8 -15.09 15.35 35.05
CA ARG A 8 -14.72 15.89 33.74
C ARG A 8 -15.53 15.12 32.69
N ALA A 9 -16.55 15.76 32.12
CA ALA A 9 -17.19 15.25 30.92
C ALA A 9 -16.13 15.21 29.82
N VAL A 10 -15.87 14.01 29.29
CA VAL A 10 -14.95 13.84 28.16
C VAL A 10 -15.66 14.41 26.93
N VAL A 11 -15.32 15.64 26.56
CA VAL A 11 -15.80 16.22 25.30
C VAL A 11 -15.04 15.54 24.16
N ILE A 12 -15.70 14.61 23.48
CA ILE A 12 -15.14 13.90 22.33
C ILE A 12 -15.10 14.87 21.15
N SER A 13 -13.92 15.13 20.59
CA SER A 13 -13.80 15.94 19.37
C SER A 13 -14.44 15.23 18.19
N ARG A 14 -14.91 15.98 17.18
CA ARG A 14 -15.49 15.40 15.95
C ARG A 14 -14.55 14.36 15.29
N THR A 15 -13.24 14.65 15.27
CA THR A 15 -12.22 13.72 14.76
C THR A 15 -12.12 12.44 15.58
N THR A 16 -12.17 12.52 16.91
CA THR A 16 -12.16 11.33 17.78
C THR A 16 -13.46 10.53 17.61
N ALA A 17 -14.61 11.19 17.51
CA ALA A 17 -15.88 10.53 17.26
C ALA A 17 -15.88 9.79 15.91
N ILE A 18 -15.37 10.41 14.84
CA ILE A 18 -15.25 9.78 13.52
C ILE A 18 -14.29 8.58 13.57
N ARG A 19 -13.13 8.71 14.23
CA ARG A 19 -12.17 7.61 14.35
C ARG A 19 -12.74 6.42 15.12
N LEU A 20 -13.43 6.69 16.23
CA LEU A 20 -14.09 5.65 17.01
C LEU A 20 -15.24 5.01 16.23
N GLY A 21 -16.01 5.80 15.49
CA GLY A 21 -17.06 5.31 14.59
C GLY A 21 -16.50 4.38 13.51
N LEU A 22 -15.47 4.82 12.78
CA LEU A 22 -14.80 3.99 11.77
C LEU A 22 -14.16 2.73 12.37
N GLY A 23 -13.50 2.87 13.53
CA GLY A 23 -12.94 1.72 14.25
C GLY A 23 -14.00 0.71 14.68
N GLY A 24 -15.14 1.20 15.18
CA GLY A 24 -16.29 0.39 15.55
C GLY A 24 -16.90 -0.35 14.36
N ILE A 25 -17.09 0.34 13.23
CA ILE A 25 -17.56 -0.27 11.97
C ILE A 25 -16.60 -1.36 11.50
N GLY A 26 -15.29 -1.10 11.54
CA GLY A 26 -14.26 -2.09 11.20
C GLY A 26 -14.31 -3.32 12.09
N LEU A 27 -14.41 -3.12 13.40
CA LEU A 27 -14.56 -4.22 14.38
C LEU A 27 -15.82 -5.04 14.14
N MET A 28 -16.95 -4.39 13.84
CA MET A 28 -18.19 -5.08 13.51
C MET A 28 -18.04 -5.92 12.24
N ALA A 29 -17.42 -5.38 11.19
CA ALA A 29 -17.18 -6.13 9.95
C ALA A 29 -16.28 -7.36 10.20
N ILE A 30 -15.22 -7.20 11.00
CA ILE A 30 -14.34 -8.32 11.40
C ILE A 30 -15.12 -9.36 12.19
N ALA A 31 -15.94 -8.94 13.16
CA ALA A 31 -16.73 -9.85 13.98
C ALA A 31 -17.73 -10.65 13.13
N VAL A 32 -18.45 -9.99 12.21
CA VAL A 32 -19.35 -10.65 11.26
C VAL A 32 -18.60 -11.65 10.40
N GLY A 33 -17.42 -11.28 9.88
CA GLY A 33 -16.56 -12.19 9.13
C GLY A 33 -16.19 -13.43 9.94
N ILE A 34 -15.59 -13.25 11.12
CA ILE A 34 -15.12 -14.36 11.99
C ILE A 34 -16.27 -15.28 12.40
N LEU A 35 -17.42 -14.73 12.77
CA LEU A 35 -18.60 -15.52 13.16
C LEU A 35 -19.23 -16.26 11.97
N GLY A 36 -19.06 -15.75 10.75
CA GLY A 36 -19.53 -16.39 9.52
C GLY A 36 -18.59 -17.48 8.97
N LEU A 37 -17.29 -17.47 9.31
CA LEU A 37 -16.33 -18.45 8.78
C LEU A 37 -16.74 -19.91 9.04
N PRO A 38 -17.20 -20.32 10.24
CA PRO A 38 -17.56 -21.72 10.50
C PRO A 38 -18.79 -22.21 9.74
N THR A 39 -19.67 -21.29 9.32
CA THR A 39 -20.89 -21.65 8.58
C THR A 39 -20.68 -21.67 7.07
N GLN A 40 -19.63 -21.00 6.59
CA GLN A 40 -19.34 -20.85 5.17
C GLN A 40 -18.17 -21.70 4.68
N LEU A 41 -17.27 -22.12 5.57
CA LEU A 41 -16.03 -22.80 5.22
C LEU A 41 -15.86 -24.10 6.01
N GLU A 42 -15.34 -25.13 5.34
CA GLU A 42 -14.86 -26.33 6.01
C GLU A 42 -13.60 -26.05 6.82
N PHE A 43 -13.33 -26.86 7.85
CA PHE A 43 -12.15 -26.70 8.72
C PHE A 43 -10.84 -26.62 7.93
N LYS A 44 -10.68 -27.44 6.88
CA LYS A 44 -9.49 -27.42 6.03
C LYS A 44 -9.32 -26.08 5.30
N GLN A 45 -10.41 -25.46 4.88
CA GLN A 45 -10.39 -24.14 4.22
C GLN A 45 -10.05 -23.03 5.21
N ILE A 46 -10.51 -23.13 6.47
CA ILE A 46 -10.14 -22.19 7.54
C ILE A 46 -8.63 -22.26 7.82
N VAL A 47 -8.07 -23.46 7.92
CA VAL A 47 -6.61 -23.64 8.07
C VAL A 47 -5.87 -23.05 6.86
N GLY A 48 -6.37 -23.29 5.65
CA GLY A 48 -5.85 -22.68 4.42
C GLY A 48 -5.87 -21.15 4.49
N LEU A 49 -6.99 -20.55 4.89
CA LEU A 49 -7.15 -19.11 5.04
C LEU A 49 -6.14 -18.52 6.03
N ILE A 50 -6.00 -19.13 7.23
CA ILE A 50 -5.04 -18.69 8.24
C ILE A 50 -3.61 -18.80 7.72
N SER A 51 -3.27 -19.90 7.05
CA SER A 51 -1.94 -20.09 6.47
C SER A 51 -1.61 -19.04 5.40
N TRP A 52 -2.60 -18.69 4.57
CA TRP A 52 -2.47 -17.63 3.56
C TRP A 52 -2.29 -16.26 4.20
N PHE A 53 -3.08 -15.93 5.22
CA PHE A 53 -2.91 -14.69 6.00
C PHE A 53 -1.52 -14.59 6.62
N ALA A 54 -1.02 -15.68 7.21
CA ALA A 54 0.31 -15.73 7.79
C ALA A 54 1.40 -15.50 6.74
N ALA A 55 1.28 -16.16 5.57
CA ALA A 55 2.21 -15.95 4.46
C ALA A 55 2.18 -14.50 3.94
N ALA A 56 0.98 -13.92 3.79
CA ALA A 56 0.81 -12.53 3.38
C ALA A 56 1.43 -11.54 4.39
N LEU A 57 1.26 -11.79 5.68
CA LEU A 57 1.85 -10.98 6.75
C LEU A 57 3.39 -11.02 6.69
N VAL A 58 3.98 -12.21 6.56
CA VAL A 58 5.43 -12.37 6.44
C VAL A 58 5.97 -11.67 5.20
N LEU A 59 5.30 -11.83 4.05
CA LEU A 59 5.70 -11.16 2.81
C LEU A 59 5.63 -9.63 2.96
N HIS A 60 4.56 -9.11 3.56
CA HIS A 60 4.37 -7.68 3.70
C HIS A 60 5.33 -7.07 4.73
N ASP A 61 5.31 -7.54 5.96
CA ASP A 61 6.04 -6.91 7.06
C ASP A 61 7.49 -7.37 7.12
N GLY A 62 7.76 -8.62 6.73
CA GLY A 62 9.11 -9.19 6.74
C GLY A 62 9.92 -8.86 5.50
N ILE A 63 9.30 -8.61 4.35
CA ILE A 63 10.00 -8.37 3.09
C ILE A 63 9.71 -6.98 2.53
N LEU A 64 8.45 -6.62 2.29
CA LEU A 64 8.13 -5.35 1.63
C LEU A 64 8.52 -4.14 2.48
N VAL A 65 8.26 -4.16 3.80
CA VAL A 65 8.61 -3.05 4.69
C VAL A 65 10.14 -2.83 4.74
N PRO A 66 10.99 -3.83 5.04
CA PRO A 66 12.44 -3.64 5.03
C PRO A 66 12.99 -3.22 3.68
N LEU A 67 12.49 -3.82 2.59
CA LEU A 67 12.91 -3.46 1.24
C LEU A 67 12.58 -2.00 0.93
N SER A 68 11.36 -1.56 1.24
CA SER A 68 10.93 -0.17 1.04
C SER A 68 11.77 0.82 1.85
N TYR A 69 12.17 0.43 3.07
CA TYR A 69 13.05 1.22 3.93
C TYR A 69 14.47 1.32 3.36
N LEU A 70 15.07 0.20 2.94
CA LEU A 70 16.41 0.15 2.35
C LEU A 70 16.48 0.96 1.04
N VAL A 71 15.46 0.82 0.19
CA VAL A 71 15.31 1.62 -1.04
C VAL A 71 15.20 3.10 -0.66
N GLY A 72 14.32 3.47 0.27
CA GLY A 72 14.16 4.84 0.74
C GLY A 72 15.47 5.45 1.27
N MET A 73 16.30 4.64 1.94
CA MET A 73 17.61 5.03 2.45
C MET A 73 18.63 5.22 1.31
N GLY A 74 18.75 4.25 0.38
CA GLY A 74 19.67 4.34 -0.75
C GLY A 74 19.35 5.54 -1.67
N LEU A 75 18.06 5.82 -1.86
CA LEU A 75 17.59 6.97 -2.64
C LEU A 75 17.87 8.33 -2.00
N ARG A 76 18.17 8.41 -0.69
CA ARG A 76 18.61 9.68 -0.09
C ARG A 76 19.85 10.24 -0.78
N ARG A 77 20.75 9.36 -1.27
CA ARG A 77 21.97 9.78 -1.96
C ARG A 77 21.68 10.38 -3.35
N PHE A 78 20.71 9.82 -4.07
CA PHE A 78 20.30 10.31 -5.39
C PHE A 78 19.35 11.51 -5.33
N SER A 79 18.70 11.74 -4.20
CA SER A 79 17.76 12.86 -4.01
C SER A 79 18.44 14.12 -3.46
N TYR A 80 19.76 14.14 -3.35
CA TYR A 80 20.51 15.24 -2.75
C TYR A 80 20.29 16.53 -3.56
N GLY A 81 19.70 17.55 -2.93
CA GLY A 81 19.34 18.83 -3.57
C GLY A 81 17.90 18.94 -4.07
N LEU A 82 17.10 17.86 -4.05
CA LEU A 82 15.67 17.91 -4.34
C LEU A 82 14.85 18.30 -3.10
N ARG A 83 13.70 18.94 -3.32
CA ARG A 83 12.75 19.24 -2.24
C ARG A 83 12.23 17.94 -1.60
N PRO A 84 11.93 17.92 -0.29
CA PRO A 84 11.45 16.71 0.40
C PRO A 84 10.24 16.05 -0.26
N VAL A 85 9.32 16.86 -0.79
CA VAL A 85 8.13 16.38 -1.51
C VAL A 85 8.51 15.66 -2.82
N CYS A 86 9.44 16.21 -3.59
CA CYS A 86 9.91 15.58 -4.84
C CYS A 86 10.60 14.24 -4.55
N ALA A 87 11.43 14.18 -3.51
CA ALA A 87 12.06 12.94 -3.07
C ALA A 87 11.03 11.89 -2.60
N ALA A 88 9.95 12.30 -1.94
CA ALA A 88 8.86 11.40 -1.54
C ALA A 88 8.12 10.82 -2.75
N ILE A 89 7.88 11.61 -3.80
CA ILE A 89 7.23 11.15 -5.04
C ILE A 89 8.08 10.08 -5.74
N ILE A 90 9.40 10.29 -5.85
CA ILE A 90 10.30 9.29 -6.45
C ILE A 90 10.25 7.97 -5.67
N ARG A 91 10.30 8.04 -4.33
CA ARG A 91 10.20 6.84 -3.48
C ARG A 91 8.87 6.12 -3.67
N ALA A 92 7.76 6.87 -3.73
CA ALA A 92 6.44 6.29 -3.94
C ALA A 92 6.35 5.60 -5.32
N ALA A 93 6.84 6.24 -6.38
CA ALA A 93 6.87 5.66 -7.72
C ALA A 93 7.67 4.37 -7.78
N LEU A 94 8.87 4.34 -7.18
CA LEU A 94 9.70 3.14 -7.16
C LEU A 94 9.06 2.01 -6.34
N LEU A 95 8.40 2.33 -5.22
CA LEU A 95 7.66 1.35 -4.43
C LEU A 95 6.50 0.75 -5.23
N ILE A 96 5.71 1.60 -5.89
CA ILE A 96 4.61 1.17 -6.77
C ILE A 96 5.15 0.25 -7.88
N GLY A 97 6.22 0.68 -8.56
CA GLY A 97 6.85 -0.10 -9.61
C GLY A 97 7.36 -1.47 -9.14
N ALA A 98 8.00 -1.52 -7.97
CA ALA A 98 8.47 -2.76 -7.37
C ALA A 98 7.33 -3.71 -7.00
N VAL A 99 6.25 -3.20 -6.39
CA VAL A 99 5.07 -4.02 -6.02
C VAL A 99 4.37 -4.56 -7.27
N VAL A 100 4.16 -3.72 -8.29
CA VAL A 100 3.56 -4.17 -9.55
C VAL A 100 4.45 -5.22 -10.23
N THR A 101 5.77 -5.02 -10.24
CA THR A 101 6.71 -6.01 -10.76
C THR A 101 6.59 -7.33 -10.01
N LEU A 102 6.57 -7.30 -8.67
CA LEU A 102 6.42 -8.50 -7.84
C LEU A 102 5.12 -9.26 -8.14
N ILE A 103 4.01 -8.54 -8.31
CA ILE A 103 2.72 -9.13 -8.72
C ILE A 103 2.81 -9.75 -10.11
N CYS A 104 3.52 -9.11 -11.05
CA CYS A 104 3.70 -9.61 -12.42
C CYS A 104 4.61 -10.84 -12.52
N ILE A 105 5.51 -11.10 -11.56
CA ILE A 105 6.42 -12.28 -11.62
C ILE A 105 5.69 -13.60 -11.88
N PRO A 106 4.66 -14.00 -11.11
CA PRO A 106 3.93 -15.24 -11.37
C PRO A 106 3.22 -15.24 -12.73
N LEU A 107 2.74 -14.08 -13.21
CA LEU A 107 2.08 -13.97 -14.52
C LEU A 107 3.10 -14.14 -15.66
N LEU A 108 4.27 -13.52 -15.54
CA LEU A 108 5.39 -13.70 -16.49
C LEU A 108 5.83 -15.16 -16.53
N LYS A 109 5.91 -15.82 -15.38
CA LYS A 109 6.25 -17.24 -15.30
C LYS A 109 5.17 -18.13 -15.91
N ALA A 110 3.89 -17.80 -15.71
CA ALA A 110 2.78 -18.49 -16.32
C ALA A 110 2.78 -18.32 -17.86
N GLN A 111 3.13 -17.14 -18.37
CA GLN A 111 3.24 -16.86 -19.81
C GLN A 111 4.33 -17.67 -20.51
N GLN A 112 5.40 -18.01 -19.79
CA GLN A 112 6.45 -18.89 -20.33
C GLN A 112 5.98 -20.35 -20.51
N VAL A 113 4.99 -20.79 -19.73
CA VAL A 113 4.53 -22.19 -19.68
C VAL A 113 3.23 -22.38 -20.46
N ALA A 114 2.29 -21.44 -20.37
CA ALA A 114 1.00 -21.51 -21.03
C ALA A 114 1.05 -20.82 -22.40
N ARG A 115 0.91 -21.59 -23.48
CA ARG A 115 0.81 -21.09 -24.87
C ARG A 115 -0.62 -20.84 -25.34
N ASN A 116 -1.61 -20.91 -24.45
CA ASN A 116 -3.02 -20.74 -24.78
C ASN A 116 -3.44 -19.28 -24.61
N GLU A 117 -3.69 -18.60 -25.74
CA GLU A 117 -4.09 -17.18 -25.79
C GLU A 117 -5.40 -16.88 -25.05
N SER A 118 -6.27 -17.88 -24.83
CA SER A 118 -7.54 -17.68 -24.10
C SER A 118 -7.39 -17.52 -22.58
N VAL A 119 -6.29 -18.01 -21.99
CA VAL A 119 -6.02 -17.91 -20.54
C VAL A 119 -5.06 -16.76 -20.25
N LEU A 120 -4.21 -16.42 -21.21
CA LEU A 120 -3.15 -15.44 -21.08
C LEU A 120 -3.06 -14.61 -22.37
N VAL A 121 -4.00 -13.68 -22.50
CA VAL A 121 -4.26 -12.93 -23.75
C VAL A 121 -3.14 -11.95 -24.10
N ASP A 122 -2.43 -11.44 -23.09
CA ASP A 122 -1.63 -10.22 -23.23
C ASP A 122 -0.15 -10.46 -22.91
N ASP A 123 0.72 -9.69 -23.56
CA ASP A 123 2.16 -9.74 -23.28
C ASP A 123 2.47 -8.98 -21.99
N TYR A 124 2.53 -9.71 -20.87
CA TYR A 124 2.81 -9.13 -19.55
C TYR A 124 4.22 -8.52 -19.48
N GLY A 125 5.16 -8.97 -20.31
CA GLY A 125 6.50 -8.39 -20.41
C GLY A 125 6.44 -6.99 -20.99
N LEU A 126 5.78 -6.86 -22.15
CA LEU A 126 5.56 -5.57 -22.80
C LEU A 126 4.73 -4.63 -21.91
N ASN A 127 3.63 -5.12 -21.34
CA ASN A 127 2.75 -4.32 -20.49
C ASN A 127 3.44 -3.84 -19.22
N LEU A 128 4.30 -4.67 -18.60
CA LEU A 128 5.09 -4.25 -17.45
C LEU A 128 6.10 -3.15 -17.84
N LEU A 129 6.74 -3.27 -19.01
CA LEU A 129 7.65 -2.25 -19.52
C LEU A 129 6.92 -0.93 -19.79
N LEU A 130 5.77 -0.99 -20.47
CA LEU A 130 4.93 0.18 -20.73
C LEU A 130 4.44 0.83 -19.45
N PHE A 131 4.09 0.03 -18.44
CA PHE A 131 3.72 0.51 -17.12
C PHE A 131 4.88 1.28 -16.46
N TRP A 132 6.09 0.72 -16.46
CA TRP A 132 7.27 1.42 -15.93
C TRP A 132 7.56 2.73 -16.67
N LEU A 133 7.42 2.73 -18.00
CA LEU A 133 7.58 3.93 -18.82
C LEU A 133 6.55 5.00 -18.44
N ALA A 134 5.26 4.64 -18.37
CA ALA A 134 4.19 5.54 -17.97
C ALA A 134 4.41 6.09 -16.55
N LEU A 135 4.79 5.24 -15.61
CA LEU A 135 5.08 5.62 -14.23
C LEU A 135 6.26 6.60 -14.14
N ALA A 136 7.33 6.37 -14.91
CA ALA A 136 8.47 7.26 -14.98
C ALA A 136 8.07 8.65 -15.55
N VAL A 137 7.27 8.67 -16.62
CA VAL A 137 6.77 9.91 -17.25
C VAL A 137 5.90 10.71 -16.27
N VAL A 138 4.94 10.06 -15.61
CA VAL A 138 4.04 10.71 -14.62
C VAL A 138 4.83 11.25 -13.44
N THR A 139 5.82 10.50 -12.96
CA THR A 139 6.71 10.90 -11.87
C THR A 139 7.52 12.14 -12.24
N ALA A 140 8.17 12.12 -13.40
CA ALA A 140 8.96 13.24 -13.90
C ALA A 140 8.08 14.49 -14.11
N ALA A 141 6.91 14.34 -14.72
CA ALA A 141 5.96 15.45 -14.92
C ALA A 141 5.52 16.07 -13.59
N SER A 142 5.19 15.24 -12.59
CA SER A 142 4.78 15.70 -11.26
C SER A 142 5.88 16.52 -10.56
N ILE A 143 7.12 16.04 -10.61
CA ILE A 143 8.29 16.75 -10.06
C ILE A 143 8.49 18.09 -10.78
N LEU A 144 8.48 18.09 -12.11
CA LEU A 144 8.63 19.31 -12.92
C LEU A 144 7.56 20.36 -12.61
N ILE A 145 6.30 19.94 -12.45
CA ILE A 145 5.19 20.84 -12.10
C ILE A 145 5.42 21.45 -10.71
N LEU A 146 5.80 20.64 -9.72
CA LEU A 146 6.02 21.11 -8.34
C LEU A 146 7.20 22.06 -8.22
N GLU A 147 8.30 21.79 -8.92
CA GLU A 147 9.47 22.68 -8.97
C GLU A 147 9.13 24.00 -9.66
N ARG A 148 8.42 23.95 -10.80
CA ARG A 148 7.97 25.17 -11.51
C ARG A 148 7.04 26.04 -10.65
N ARG A 149 6.11 25.43 -9.92
CA ARG A 149 5.20 26.16 -9.01
C ARG A 149 5.97 26.82 -7.86
N ALA A 150 6.95 26.14 -7.29
CA ALA A 150 7.73 26.70 -6.18
C ALA A 150 8.63 27.87 -6.61
N LYS A 151 9.20 27.82 -7.82
CA LYS A 151 9.95 28.96 -8.36
C LYS A 151 9.05 30.20 -8.55
N LYS A 152 7.83 30.02 -9.05
CA LYS A 152 6.86 31.11 -9.25
C LYS A 152 6.41 31.80 -7.96
N VAL A 153 6.34 31.08 -6.83
CA VAL A 153 5.93 31.66 -5.53
C VAL A 153 7.06 32.48 -4.89
N LYS A 154 8.31 32.27 -5.30
CA LYS A 154 9.49 32.94 -4.75
C LYS A 154 9.89 34.21 -5.52
N GLN A 155 9.28 34.45 -6.68
CA GLN A 155 9.40 35.69 -7.46
C GLN A 155 8.22 36.60 -7.14
#